data_AF-A0A2E0ZP43-F1
#
_entry.id   AF-A0A2E0ZP43-F1
#
_cell.length_a   1.000
_cell.length_b   1.000
_cell.length_c   1.000
_cell.angle_alpha   90.00
_cell.angle_beta   90.00
_cell.angle_gamma   90.00
#
_symmetry.space_group_name_H-M   'P 1'
#
loop_
_entity.id
_entity.type
_entity.pdbx_description
1 polymer ?
#
loop_
_entity_poly.entity_id
_entity_poly.type
_entity_poly.pdbx_seq_one_letter_code
_entity_poly.pdbx_strand_id
1 'polypeptide(L)'
;MPVYNLAKIREMLTAAFNIGEIDTLAFDLFPKLQGDFSSGMSKSDRIKQIVREAEQHGRMPDVLAFVQKENPYQYGRFAPHFLKSEPIANPTAQSDGWQQRKAVLEGHVQVDLQLLADYENKLRFEDDPRQKLRWENEIEQQQARLAKWRHELADLVGEVEQADEKTSTEQTLLQELKQFQATITERLDIVTTQLDSIESQLTASQKAVLQRIDEQHRQTVAALVEKLDANQVELVDLLLDAHDQQQIAQWQAEQLLLLTQQALVDLHNLCQGQPEAEQWQAVLNLLQQEASWQQKLKWTVPIIPGILAFESETAVDVIPALKQTWQNLVNHLRRS
;
A
#
# COMPACT_ATOMS: atom_id res chain seq x y z
N MET A 1 11.13 -4.71 -46.59
CA MET A 1 10.13 -4.59 -45.51
C MET A 1 10.69 -5.31 -44.29
N PRO A 2 10.74 -4.69 -43.10
CA PRO A 2 11.18 -5.37 -41.89
C PRO A 2 10.30 -6.59 -41.62
N VAL A 3 10.91 -7.73 -41.29
CA VAL A 3 10.19 -8.96 -40.95
C VAL A 3 9.83 -8.91 -39.47
N TYR A 4 8.55 -8.70 -39.18
CA TYR A 4 8.06 -8.59 -37.81
C TYR A 4 7.85 -9.95 -37.15
N ASN A 5 8.15 -10.04 -35.86
CA ASN A 5 7.82 -11.18 -35.03
C ASN A 5 6.35 -11.09 -34.58
N LEU A 6 5.45 -11.60 -35.44
CA LEU A 6 4.00 -11.54 -35.20
C LEU A 6 3.56 -12.18 -33.88
N ALA A 7 4.26 -13.21 -33.41
CA ALA A 7 3.95 -13.86 -32.14
C ALA A 7 4.13 -12.89 -30.97
N LYS A 8 5.24 -12.14 -30.96
CA LYS A 8 5.53 -11.14 -29.92
C LYS A 8 4.60 -9.93 -30.00
N ILE A 9 4.22 -9.51 -31.20
CA ILE A 9 3.23 -8.44 -31.37
C ILE A 9 1.86 -8.85 -30.83
N ARG A 10 1.42 -10.10 -31.06
CA ARG A 10 0.16 -10.62 -30.49
C ARG A 10 0.22 -10.71 -28.96
N GLU A 11 1.35 -11.14 -28.41
CA GLU A 11 1.58 -11.20 -26.96
C GLU A 11 1.49 -9.80 -26.34
N MET A 12 2.14 -8.81 -26.96
CA MET A 12 2.06 -7.40 -26.57
C MET A 12 0.62 -6.88 -26.59
N LEU A 13 -0.11 -7.03 -27.70
CA LEU A 13 -1.49 -6.57 -27.80
C LEU A 13 -2.40 -7.26 -26.77
N THR A 14 -2.13 -8.52 -26.45
CA THR A 14 -2.86 -9.26 -25.42
C THR A 14 -2.59 -8.69 -24.04
N ALA A 15 -1.35 -8.28 -23.75
CA ALA A 15 -0.98 -7.67 -22.47
C ALA A 15 -1.40 -6.19 -22.37
N ALA A 16 -1.45 -5.47 -23.48
CA ALA A 16 -1.64 -4.02 -23.52
C ALA A 16 -3.08 -3.55 -23.39
N PHE A 17 -4.05 -4.34 -23.88
CA PHE A 17 -5.42 -3.85 -24.06
C PHE A 17 -6.47 -4.83 -23.55
N ASN A 18 -7.59 -4.33 -23.04
CA ASN A 18 -8.80 -5.11 -22.83
C ASN A 18 -9.60 -5.26 -24.15
N ILE A 19 -10.70 -6.01 -24.14
CA ILE A 19 -11.43 -6.31 -25.39
C ILE A 19 -12.06 -5.06 -26.03
N GLY A 20 -12.52 -4.09 -25.25
CA GLY A 20 -13.11 -2.85 -25.78
C GLY A 20 -12.05 -1.90 -26.35
N GLU A 21 -10.87 -1.88 -25.76
CA GLU A 21 -9.71 -1.13 -26.30
C GLU A 21 -9.20 -1.76 -27.60
N ILE A 22 -9.23 -3.09 -27.72
CA ILE A 22 -8.91 -3.80 -28.97
C ILE A 22 -9.92 -3.44 -30.08
N ASP A 23 -11.20 -3.29 -29.75
CA ASP A 23 -12.20 -2.84 -30.72
C ASP A 23 -11.96 -1.40 -31.15
N THR A 24 -11.60 -0.52 -30.22
CA THR A 24 -11.25 0.88 -30.52
C THR A 24 -10.05 0.95 -31.46
N LEU A 25 -8.97 0.22 -31.15
CA LEU A 25 -7.80 0.11 -32.01
C LEU A 25 -8.18 -0.43 -33.41
N ALA A 26 -9.02 -1.46 -33.47
CA ALA A 26 -9.48 -2.04 -34.72
C ALA A 26 -10.31 -1.05 -35.55
N PHE A 27 -11.19 -0.28 -34.93
CA PHE A 27 -12.04 0.69 -35.65
C PHE A 27 -11.27 1.91 -36.12
N ASP A 28 -10.33 2.40 -35.31
CA ASP A 28 -9.50 3.57 -35.66
C ASP A 28 -8.52 3.24 -36.79
N LEU A 29 -7.87 2.08 -36.72
CA LEU A 29 -6.85 1.70 -37.71
C LEU A 29 -7.43 0.90 -38.87
N PHE A 30 -8.45 0.07 -38.68
CA PHE A 30 -8.95 -0.86 -39.69
C PHE A 30 -10.48 -0.84 -39.80
N PRO A 31 -11.09 0.22 -40.40
CA PRO A 31 -12.54 0.34 -40.50
C PRO A 31 -13.26 -0.86 -41.13
N LYS A 32 -12.56 -1.60 -42.00
CA LYS A 32 -13.08 -2.83 -42.63
C LYS A 32 -13.40 -3.94 -41.63
N LEU A 33 -12.69 -4.01 -40.49
CA LEU A 33 -12.90 -5.03 -39.47
C LEU A 33 -14.18 -4.81 -38.64
N GLN A 34 -14.84 -3.65 -38.76
CA GLN A 34 -16.04 -3.33 -38.00
C GLN A 34 -17.20 -4.29 -38.28
N GLY A 35 -17.30 -4.81 -39.51
CA GLY A 35 -18.31 -5.81 -39.88
C GLY A 35 -17.92 -7.25 -39.53
N ASP A 36 -16.63 -7.51 -39.26
CA ASP A 36 -16.10 -8.86 -39.09
C ASP A 36 -16.01 -9.28 -37.61
N PHE A 37 -16.03 -8.31 -36.68
CA PHE A 37 -16.04 -8.58 -35.25
C PHE A 37 -17.44 -8.95 -34.77
N SER A 38 -17.69 -10.25 -34.59
CA SER A 38 -18.92 -10.73 -33.97
C SER A 38 -18.86 -10.65 -32.43
N SER A 39 -20.03 -10.56 -31.79
CA SER A 39 -20.16 -10.52 -30.32
C SER A 39 -19.66 -11.78 -29.60
N GLY A 40 -19.48 -12.89 -30.32
CA GLY A 40 -18.93 -14.14 -29.79
C GLY A 40 -17.42 -14.34 -30.01
N MET A 41 -16.73 -13.40 -30.68
CA MET A 41 -15.32 -13.56 -31.01
C MET A 41 -14.42 -13.30 -29.80
N SER A 42 -13.47 -14.21 -29.54
CA SER A 42 -12.52 -14.05 -28.44
C SER A 42 -11.54 -12.90 -28.69
N LYS A 43 -11.02 -12.30 -27.61
CA LYS A 43 -9.96 -11.27 -27.69
C LYS A 43 -8.75 -11.75 -28.50
N SER A 44 -8.35 -13.01 -28.34
CA SER A 44 -7.22 -13.59 -29.08
C SER A 44 -7.48 -13.62 -30.58
N ASP A 45 -8.71 -13.94 -31.00
CA ASP A 45 -9.06 -14.03 -32.43
C ASP A 45 -9.18 -12.65 -33.08
N ARG A 46 -9.71 -11.65 -32.36
CA ARG A 46 -9.68 -10.24 -32.79
C ARG A 46 -8.25 -9.74 -32.99
N ILE A 47 -7.36 -10.00 -32.02
CA ILE A 47 -5.94 -9.65 -32.13
C ILE A 47 -5.28 -10.35 -33.34
N LYS A 48 -5.59 -11.63 -33.59
CA LYS A 48 -5.07 -12.35 -34.78
C LYS A 48 -5.53 -11.69 -36.08
N GLN A 49 -6.79 -11.24 -36.17
CA GLN A 49 -7.31 -10.55 -37.35
C GLN A 49 -6.63 -9.19 -37.55
N ILE A 50 -6.48 -8.39 -36.50
CA ILE A 50 -5.78 -7.10 -36.57
C ILE A 50 -4.34 -7.28 -37.04
N VAL A 51 -3.60 -8.23 -36.46
CA VAL A 51 -2.19 -8.48 -36.84
C VAL A 51 -2.10 -8.98 -38.28
N ARG A 52 -3.03 -9.82 -38.74
CA ARG A 52 -3.08 -10.29 -40.12
C ARG A 52 -3.33 -9.13 -41.09
N GLU A 53 -4.31 -8.29 -40.79
CA GLU A 53 -4.64 -7.14 -41.64
C GLU A 53 -3.52 -6.11 -41.70
N ALA A 54 -2.89 -5.84 -40.55
CA ALA A 54 -1.73 -4.96 -40.45
C ALA A 54 -0.54 -5.48 -41.26
N GLU A 55 -0.30 -6.80 -41.27
CA GLU A 55 0.74 -7.42 -42.08
C GLU A 55 0.42 -7.37 -43.57
N GLN A 56 -0.79 -7.77 -43.96
CA GLN A 56 -1.23 -7.79 -45.36
C GLN A 56 -1.19 -6.41 -46.02
N HIS A 57 -1.51 -5.36 -45.26
CA HIS A 57 -1.53 -3.98 -45.77
C HIS A 57 -0.28 -3.17 -45.41
N GLY A 58 0.74 -3.77 -44.77
CA GLY A 58 1.97 -3.08 -44.39
C GLY A 58 1.78 -1.99 -43.33
N ARG A 59 0.71 -2.06 -42.53
CA ARG A 59 0.33 -1.09 -41.49
C ARG A 59 0.76 -1.48 -40.08
N MET A 60 1.70 -2.42 -39.96
CA MET A 60 2.29 -2.78 -38.67
C MET A 60 2.90 -1.58 -37.92
N PRO A 61 3.58 -0.62 -38.59
CA PRO A 61 4.07 0.59 -37.92
C PRO A 61 2.97 1.39 -37.22
N ASP A 62 1.78 1.49 -37.82
CA ASP A 62 0.65 2.24 -37.25
C ASP A 62 0.13 1.57 -35.97
N VAL A 63 0.03 0.24 -35.97
CA VAL A 63 -0.35 -0.54 -34.78
C VAL A 63 0.66 -0.32 -33.66
N LEU A 64 1.95 -0.40 -33.98
CA LEU A 64 3.03 -0.19 -33.02
C LEU A 64 3.02 1.24 -32.46
N ALA A 65 2.83 2.26 -33.30
CA ALA A 65 2.72 3.66 -32.88
C ALA A 65 1.48 3.89 -31.98
N PHE A 66 0.35 3.25 -32.30
CA PHE A 66 -0.84 3.30 -31.45
C PHE A 66 -0.56 2.71 -30.07
N VAL A 67 0.07 1.53 -30.00
CA VAL A 67 0.42 0.91 -28.70
C VAL A 67 1.41 1.76 -27.93
N GLN A 68 2.41 2.35 -28.60
CA GLN A 68 3.37 3.25 -27.96
C GLN A 68 2.70 4.47 -27.34
N LYS A 69 1.67 5.01 -28.01
CA LYS A 69 0.92 6.17 -27.54
C LYS A 69 0.00 5.82 -26.36
N GLU A 70 -0.81 4.76 -26.49
CA GLU A 70 -1.85 4.42 -25.52
C GLU A 70 -1.31 3.60 -24.33
N ASN A 71 -0.26 2.80 -24.54
CA ASN A 71 0.37 1.98 -23.51
C ASN A 71 1.91 1.90 -23.71
N PRO A 72 2.64 3.00 -23.44
CA PRO A 72 4.09 3.06 -23.65
C PRO A 72 4.86 2.00 -22.82
N TYR A 73 4.31 1.59 -21.69
CA TYR A 73 4.89 0.57 -20.82
C TYR A 73 4.95 -0.80 -21.51
N GLN A 74 3.81 -1.30 -21.99
CA GLN A 74 3.79 -2.59 -22.69
C GLN A 74 4.52 -2.50 -24.04
N TYR A 75 4.48 -1.35 -24.71
CA TYR A 75 5.30 -1.14 -25.90
C TYR A 75 6.79 -1.32 -25.61
N GLY A 76 7.33 -0.60 -24.62
CA GLY A 76 8.75 -0.69 -24.25
C GLY A 76 9.18 -2.10 -23.86
N ARG A 77 8.32 -2.84 -23.15
CA ARG A 77 8.57 -4.24 -22.75
C ARG A 77 8.75 -5.18 -23.95
N PHE A 78 8.03 -4.97 -25.05
CA PHE A 78 8.03 -5.91 -26.19
C PHE A 78 8.81 -5.40 -27.42
N ALA A 79 9.10 -4.09 -27.49
CA ALA A 79 9.85 -3.45 -28.57
C ALA A 79 11.13 -4.17 -29.03
N PRO A 80 11.96 -4.71 -28.13
CA PRO A 80 13.20 -5.39 -28.50
C PRO A 80 13.01 -6.64 -29.35
N HIS A 81 11.82 -7.23 -29.30
CA HIS A 81 11.53 -8.52 -29.92
C HIS A 81 10.71 -8.40 -31.22
N PHE A 82 10.42 -7.17 -31.68
CA PHE A 82 9.59 -6.98 -32.87
C PHE A 82 10.30 -7.38 -34.16
N LEU A 83 11.62 -7.31 -34.22
CA LEU A 83 12.39 -7.70 -35.40
C LEU A 83 12.86 -9.15 -35.23
N LYS A 84 12.66 -9.97 -36.25
CA LYS A 84 13.17 -11.33 -36.29
C LYS A 84 14.68 -11.25 -36.56
N SER A 85 15.50 -11.53 -35.54
CA SER A 85 16.95 -11.65 -35.73
C SER A 85 17.24 -12.89 -36.58
N GLU A 86 17.77 -12.72 -37.80
CA GLU A 86 18.29 -13.85 -38.58
C GLU A 86 19.53 -14.45 -37.90
N PRO A 87 19.73 -15.78 -37.93
CA PRO A 87 20.93 -16.41 -37.38
C PRO A 87 22.09 -16.21 -38.37
N ILE A 88 23.06 -15.35 -38.01
CA ILE A 88 24.21 -15.06 -38.88
C ILE A 88 25.40 -15.93 -38.45
N ALA A 89 25.92 -16.71 -39.41
CA ALA A 89 27.17 -17.44 -39.29
C ALA A 89 28.31 -16.66 -39.99
N ASN A 90 29.21 -16.03 -39.21
CA ASN A 90 30.58 -15.67 -39.62
C ASN A 90 31.40 -15.10 -38.42
N PRO A 91 32.71 -15.33 -38.32
CA PRO A 91 33.52 -14.90 -37.16
C PRO A 91 33.78 -13.39 -37.07
N THR A 92 33.70 -12.61 -38.17
CA THR A 92 33.59 -11.14 -38.09
C THR A 92 32.21 -10.66 -37.64
N ALA A 93 31.17 -11.49 -37.79
CA ALA A 93 29.83 -11.22 -37.29
C ALA A 93 29.72 -11.42 -35.76
N GLN A 94 30.75 -11.97 -35.11
CA GLN A 94 30.75 -12.14 -33.66
C GLN A 94 30.99 -10.81 -32.94
N SER A 95 31.93 -9.98 -33.45
CA SER A 95 32.13 -8.61 -32.99
C SER A 95 30.90 -7.74 -33.27
N ASP A 96 30.34 -7.82 -34.49
CA ASP A 96 29.09 -7.11 -34.85
C ASP A 96 27.90 -7.58 -34.00
N GLY A 97 27.84 -8.88 -33.67
CA GLY A 97 26.83 -9.47 -32.78
C GLY A 97 26.96 -8.96 -31.34
N TRP A 98 28.18 -8.82 -30.83
CA TRP A 98 28.42 -8.20 -29.52
C TRP A 98 28.07 -6.71 -29.52
N GLN A 99 28.35 -5.97 -30.61
CA GLN A 99 27.93 -4.57 -30.74
C GLN A 99 26.41 -4.43 -30.75
N GLN A 100 25.71 -5.26 -31.51
CA GLN A 100 24.25 -5.26 -31.54
C GLN A 100 23.66 -5.61 -30.16
N ARG A 101 24.21 -6.64 -29.50
CA ARG A 101 23.74 -7.05 -28.16
C ARG A 101 24.03 -5.97 -27.12
N LYS A 102 25.19 -5.30 -27.19
CA LYS A 102 25.50 -4.10 -26.38
C LYS A 102 24.48 -3.00 -26.59
N ALA A 103 24.20 -2.61 -27.84
CA ALA A 103 23.26 -1.54 -28.16
C ALA A 103 21.83 -1.85 -27.66
N VAL A 104 21.40 -3.10 -27.77
CA VAL A 104 20.11 -3.55 -27.22
C VAL A 104 20.08 -3.45 -25.69
N LEU A 105 21.13 -3.93 -25.01
CA LEU A 105 21.25 -3.83 -23.56
C LEU A 105 21.31 -2.38 -23.08
N GLU A 106 22.05 -1.52 -23.77
CA GLU A 106 22.09 -0.08 -23.49
C GLU A 106 20.70 0.55 -23.60
N GLY A 107 19.95 0.20 -24.65
CA GLY A 107 18.57 0.65 -24.82
C GLY A 107 17.65 0.21 -23.68
N HIS A 108 17.72 -1.07 -23.26
CA HIS A 108 16.90 -1.58 -22.15
C HIS A 108 17.22 -0.88 -20.84
N VAL A 109 18.51 -0.81 -20.51
CA VAL A 109 18.97 -0.18 -19.28
C VAL A 109 18.58 1.29 -19.26
N GLN A 110 18.70 2.01 -20.37
CA GLN A 110 18.34 3.43 -20.42
C GLN A 110 16.85 3.64 -20.18
N VAL A 111 15.99 2.81 -20.77
CA VAL A 111 14.54 2.85 -20.54
C VAL A 111 14.20 2.53 -19.09
N ASP A 112 14.78 1.47 -18.53
CA ASP A 112 14.49 1.05 -17.16
C ASP A 112 15.01 2.08 -16.14
N LEU A 113 16.17 2.70 -16.38
CA LEU A 113 16.68 3.81 -15.56
C LEU A 113 15.78 5.05 -15.63
N GLN A 114 15.22 5.35 -16.80
CA GLN A 114 14.29 6.47 -16.95
C GLN A 114 12.97 6.20 -16.22
N LEU A 115 12.42 5.00 -16.35
CA LEU A 115 11.22 4.58 -15.63
C LEU A 115 11.43 4.63 -14.12
N LEU A 116 12.59 4.19 -13.65
CA LEU A 116 12.95 4.23 -12.25
C LEU A 116 12.95 5.68 -11.74
N ALA A 117 13.61 6.61 -12.45
CA ALA A 117 13.61 8.02 -12.09
C ALA A 117 12.19 8.64 -12.09
N ASP A 118 11.33 8.23 -13.04
CA ASP A 118 9.93 8.67 -13.08
C ASP A 118 9.12 8.15 -11.89
N TYR A 119 9.35 6.91 -11.45
CA TYR A 119 8.70 6.33 -10.28
C TYR A 119 9.19 6.94 -8.97
N GLU A 120 10.49 7.22 -8.84
CA GLU A 120 11.04 7.94 -7.68
C GLU A 120 10.43 9.34 -7.55
N ASN A 121 10.33 10.06 -8.66
CA ASN A 121 9.68 11.37 -8.66
C ASN A 121 8.22 11.27 -8.24
N LYS A 122 7.48 10.28 -8.76
CA LYS A 122 6.08 10.06 -8.34
C LYS A 122 5.98 9.72 -6.85
N LEU A 123 6.82 8.82 -6.36
CA LEU A 123 6.84 8.42 -4.94
C LEU A 123 7.10 9.63 -4.02
N ARG A 124 7.96 10.57 -4.45
CA ARG A 124 8.31 11.76 -3.68
C ARG A 124 7.16 12.75 -3.49
N PHE A 125 6.26 12.86 -4.48
CA PHE A 125 5.15 13.82 -4.47
C PHE A 125 3.79 13.18 -4.21
N GLU A 126 3.73 11.85 -4.08
CA GLU A 126 2.50 11.14 -3.76
C GLU A 126 2.17 11.29 -2.27
N ASP A 127 0.90 11.48 -1.94
CA ASP A 127 0.42 11.58 -0.56
C ASP A 127 -0.47 10.39 -0.18
N ASP A 128 -1.08 9.71 -1.16
CA ASP A 128 -1.92 8.54 -0.91
C ASP A 128 -1.06 7.31 -0.55
N PRO A 129 -1.23 6.71 0.65
CA PRO A 129 -0.45 5.54 1.06
C PRO A 129 -0.61 4.34 0.14
N ARG A 130 -1.75 4.18 -0.55
CA ARG A 130 -1.96 3.07 -1.48
C ARG A 130 -1.17 3.24 -2.77
N GLN A 131 -1.09 4.47 -3.26
CA GLN A 131 -0.30 4.78 -4.44
C GLN A 131 1.20 4.74 -4.13
N LYS A 132 1.63 5.17 -2.93
CA LYS A 132 3.01 4.99 -2.46
C LYS A 132 3.45 3.53 -2.53
N LEU A 133 2.67 2.63 -1.91
CA LEU A 133 2.96 1.20 -1.93
C LEU A 133 3.04 0.64 -3.35
N ARG A 134 2.16 1.12 -4.25
CA ARG A 134 2.21 0.74 -5.67
C ARG A 134 3.53 1.19 -6.31
N TRP A 135 3.95 2.44 -6.10
CA TRP A 135 5.19 2.95 -6.67
C TRP A 135 6.42 2.27 -6.09
N GLU A 136 6.44 1.96 -4.80
CA GLU A 136 7.49 1.16 -4.16
C GLU A 136 7.64 -0.21 -4.83
N ASN A 137 6.53 -0.94 -5.03
CA ASN A 137 6.55 -2.23 -5.73
C ASN A 137 7.04 -2.12 -7.19
N GLU A 138 6.70 -1.04 -7.89
CA GLU A 138 7.17 -0.81 -9.26
C GLU A 138 8.68 -0.49 -9.28
N ILE A 139 9.19 0.29 -8.32
CA ILE A 139 10.63 0.55 -8.19
C ILE A 139 11.40 -0.75 -7.92
N GLU A 140 10.92 -1.59 -7.00
CA GLU A 140 11.53 -2.89 -6.70
C GLU A 140 11.59 -3.80 -7.94
N GLN A 141 10.50 -3.85 -8.71
CA GLN A 141 10.47 -4.60 -9.98
C GLN A 141 11.49 -4.06 -11.00
N GLN A 142 11.66 -2.74 -11.10
CA GLN A 142 12.65 -2.16 -12.01
C GLN A 142 14.08 -2.43 -11.55
N GLN A 143 14.35 -2.39 -10.25
CA GLN A 143 15.65 -2.78 -9.70
C GLN A 143 15.98 -4.24 -10.02
N ALA A 144 15.02 -5.15 -9.89
CA ALA A 144 15.22 -6.55 -10.24
C ALA A 144 15.56 -6.74 -11.74
N ARG A 145 14.94 -5.95 -12.63
CA ARG A 145 15.26 -5.96 -14.07
C ARG A 145 16.65 -5.41 -14.34
N LEU A 146 17.02 -4.27 -13.73
CA LEU A 146 18.35 -3.69 -13.85
C LEU A 146 19.43 -4.65 -13.32
N ALA A 147 19.16 -5.36 -12.22
CA ALA A 147 20.05 -6.40 -11.70
C ALA A 147 20.23 -7.55 -12.71
N LYS A 148 19.16 -7.95 -13.39
CA LYS A 148 19.23 -8.92 -14.48
C LYS A 148 20.07 -8.41 -15.66
N TRP A 149 19.87 -7.17 -16.11
CA TRP A 149 20.66 -6.59 -17.19
C TRP A 149 22.14 -6.43 -16.81
N ARG A 150 22.43 -6.11 -15.55
CA ARG A 150 23.79 -6.09 -15.00
C ARG A 150 24.45 -7.47 -15.09
N HIS A 151 23.71 -8.53 -14.82
CA HIS A 151 24.22 -9.89 -14.96
C HIS A 151 24.50 -10.24 -16.43
N GLU A 152 23.55 -9.96 -17.33
CA GLU A 152 23.74 -10.18 -18.77
C GLU A 152 24.90 -9.37 -19.36
N LEU A 153 25.15 -8.16 -18.85
CA LEU A 153 26.34 -7.36 -19.21
C LEU A 153 27.63 -7.98 -18.67
N ALA A 154 27.62 -8.50 -17.45
CA ALA A 154 28.80 -9.18 -16.88
C ALA A 154 29.15 -10.44 -17.68
N ASP A 155 28.13 -11.21 -18.10
CA ASP A 155 28.31 -12.36 -18.98
C ASP A 155 28.90 -11.95 -20.32
N LEU A 156 28.38 -10.86 -20.92
CA LEU A 156 28.87 -10.35 -22.20
C LEU A 156 30.31 -9.82 -22.10
N VAL A 157 30.67 -9.16 -21.00
CA VAL A 157 32.06 -8.78 -20.70
C VAL A 157 32.93 -10.05 -20.61
N GLY A 158 32.46 -11.09 -19.91
CA GLY A 158 33.17 -12.37 -19.78
C GLY A 158 33.38 -13.08 -21.14
N GLU A 159 32.35 -13.12 -21.99
CA GLU A 159 32.41 -13.67 -23.35
C GLU A 159 33.46 -12.94 -24.20
N VAL A 160 33.48 -11.60 -24.17
CA VAL A 160 34.49 -10.79 -24.88
C VAL A 160 35.87 -10.98 -24.23
N GLU A 161 35.95 -11.18 -22.91
CA GLU A 161 37.22 -11.38 -22.21
C GLU A 161 37.93 -12.68 -22.56
N GLN A 162 37.19 -13.75 -22.81
CA GLN A 162 37.68 -15.11 -23.08
C GLN A 162 38.05 -15.37 -24.54
N ALA A 163 37.86 -14.40 -25.45
CA ALA A 163 38.28 -14.54 -26.83
C ALA A 163 39.83 -14.58 -26.93
N ASP A 164 40.37 -15.68 -27.46
CA ASP A 164 41.80 -16.02 -27.45
C ASP A 164 42.72 -15.04 -28.23
N GLU A 165 42.17 -14.19 -29.09
CA GLU A 165 42.89 -13.09 -29.75
C GLU A 165 42.00 -11.85 -29.92
N LYS A 166 42.02 -10.94 -28.93
CA LYS A 166 41.26 -9.69 -28.99
C LYS A 166 41.84 -8.74 -30.02
N THR A 167 41.06 -8.42 -31.03
CA THR A 167 41.31 -7.31 -31.95
C THR A 167 41.30 -5.97 -31.20
N SER A 168 41.94 -4.94 -31.76
CA SER A 168 41.90 -3.57 -31.20
C SER A 168 40.46 -3.07 -31.02
N THR A 169 39.55 -3.47 -31.90
CA THR A 169 38.11 -3.17 -31.85
C THR A 169 37.41 -3.86 -30.68
N GLU A 170 37.76 -5.10 -30.37
CA GLU A 170 37.22 -5.83 -29.21
C GLU A 170 37.76 -5.30 -27.89
N GLN A 171 39.00 -4.80 -27.86
CA GLN A 171 39.55 -4.11 -26.68
C GLN A 171 38.81 -2.80 -26.39
N THR A 172 38.48 -2.01 -27.43
CA THR A 172 37.66 -0.80 -27.27
C THR A 172 36.25 -1.14 -26.78
N LEU A 173 35.60 -2.15 -27.37
CA LEU A 173 34.30 -2.64 -26.92
C LEU A 173 34.30 -3.08 -25.45
N LEU A 174 35.34 -3.83 -25.05
CA LEU A 174 35.50 -4.27 -23.66
C LEU A 174 35.57 -3.07 -22.71
N GLN A 175 36.33 -2.04 -23.07
CA GLN A 175 36.48 -0.85 -22.25
C GLN A 175 35.17 -0.07 -22.13
N GLU A 176 34.42 0.09 -23.22
CA GLU A 176 33.08 0.70 -23.20
C GLU A 176 32.09 -0.09 -22.34
N LEU A 177 32.08 -1.43 -22.46
CA LEU A 177 31.21 -2.28 -21.64
C LEU A 177 31.52 -2.19 -20.15
N LYS A 178 32.81 -2.15 -19.78
CA LYS A 178 33.23 -1.96 -18.38
C LYS A 178 32.83 -0.59 -17.85
N GLN A 179 32.97 0.46 -18.64
CA GLN A 179 32.50 1.80 -18.27
C GLN A 179 30.99 1.82 -18.08
N PHE A 180 30.24 1.22 -19.01
CA PHE A 180 28.79 1.14 -18.93
C PHE A 180 28.32 0.35 -17.68
N GLN A 181 28.95 -0.77 -17.39
CA GLN A 181 28.68 -1.57 -16.19
C GLN A 181 28.93 -0.77 -14.89
N ALA A 182 29.98 0.04 -14.85
CA ALA A 182 30.27 0.91 -13.71
C ALA A 182 29.18 1.96 -13.50
N THR A 183 28.70 2.61 -14.56
CA THR A 183 27.62 3.62 -14.47
C THR A 183 26.30 3.03 -13.97
N ILE A 184 25.94 1.81 -14.42
CA ILE A 184 24.74 1.12 -13.92
C ILE A 184 24.86 0.81 -12.44
N THR A 185 26.05 0.33 -12.02
CA THR A 185 26.30 -0.02 -10.62
C THR A 185 26.16 1.20 -9.73
N GLU A 186 26.79 2.32 -10.11
CA GLU A 186 26.69 3.59 -9.36
C GLU A 186 25.24 4.07 -9.24
N ARG A 187 24.47 4.02 -10.34
CA ARG A 187 23.05 4.41 -10.29
C ARG A 187 22.21 3.50 -9.39
N LEU A 188 22.41 2.19 -9.48
CA LEU A 188 21.69 1.25 -8.61
C LEU A 188 22.01 1.47 -7.13
N ASP A 189 23.28 1.74 -6.80
CA ASP A 189 23.69 2.00 -5.42
C ASP A 189 23.03 3.29 -4.87
N ILE A 190 22.95 4.34 -5.68
CA ILE A 190 22.24 5.59 -5.32
C ILE A 190 20.77 5.33 -5.01
N VAL A 191 20.07 4.62 -5.90
CA VAL A 191 18.64 4.31 -5.74
C VAL A 191 18.41 3.48 -4.49
N THR A 192 19.21 2.44 -4.28
CA THR A 192 19.09 1.55 -3.10
C THR A 192 19.25 2.37 -1.82
N THR A 193 20.24 3.25 -1.78
CA THR A 193 20.47 4.15 -0.63
C THR A 193 19.30 5.10 -0.37
N GLN A 194 18.65 5.59 -1.43
CA GLN A 194 17.48 6.46 -1.30
C GLN A 194 16.25 5.71 -0.76
N LEU A 195 16.01 4.48 -1.21
CA LEU A 195 14.93 3.64 -0.69
C LEU A 195 15.12 3.31 0.79
N ASP A 196 16.33 2.90 1.19
CA ASP A 196 16.66 2.63 2.60
C ASP A 196 16.37 3.85 3.48
N SER A 197 16.68 5.06 2.97
CA SER A 197 16.38 6.31 3.66
C SER A 197 14.87 6.56 3.79
N ILE A 198 14.08 6.28 2.75
CA ILE A 198 12.62 6.47 2.77
C ILE A 198 11.97 5.48 3.74
N GLU A 199 12.37 4.21 3.71
CA GLU A 199 11.85 3.17 4.60
C GLU A 199 12.14 3.51 6.08
N SER A 200 13.36 3.97 6.36
CA SER A 200 13.76 4.45 7.69
C SER A 200 12.89 5.63 8.16
N GLN A 201 12.63 6.61 7.28
CA GLN A 201 11.77 7.75 7.60
C GLN A 201 10.31 7.33 7.83
N LEU A 202 9.78 6.41 7.01
CA LEU A 202 8.43 5.89 7.17
C LEU A 202 8.28 5.17 8.52
N THR A 203 9.22 4.29 8.85
CA THR A 203 9.24 3.55 10.11
C THR A 203 9.33 4.50 11.31
N ALA A 204 10.18 5.53 11.22
CA ALA A 204 10.28 6.56 12.25
C ALA A 204 8.97 7.33 12.42
N SER A 205 8.30 7.70 11.32
CA SER A 205 7.02 8.41 11.36
C SER A 205 5.90 7.56 11.96
N GLN A 206 5.82 6.28 11.60
CA GLN A 206 4.85 5.34 12.17
C GLN A 206 5.05 5.21 13.68
N LYS A 207 6.30 5.05 14.13
CA LYS A 207 6.64 4.98 15.55
C LYS A 207 6.26 6.26 16.29
N ALA A 208 6.50 7.43 15.70
CA ALA A 208 6.14 8.72 16.30
C ALA A 208 4.61 8.88 16.42
N VAL A 209 3.84 8.45 15.41
CA VAL A 209 2.37 8.47 15.45
C VAL A 209 1.85 7.54 16.54
N LEU A 210 2.35 6.30 16.61
CA LEU A 210 1.96 5.34 17.66
C LEU A 210 2.28 5.88 19.05
N GLN A 211 3.48 6.42 19.25
CA GLN A 211 3.86 7.05 20.53
C GLN A 211 2.95 8.21 20.91
N ARG A 212 2.52 9.02 19.94
CA ARG A 212 1.59 10.13 20.19
C ARG A 212 0.20 9.63 20.58
N ILE A 213 -0.29 8.57 19.93
CA ILE A 213 -1.57 7.93 20.28
C ILE A 213 -1.49 7.35 21.69
N ASP A 214 -0.42 6.62 22.02
CA ASP A 214 -0.21 6.04 23.35
C ASP A 214 -0.09 7.10 24.44
N GLU A 215 0.56 8.23 24.15
CA GLU A 215 0.69 9.36 25.07
C GLU A 215 -0.65 10.06 25.27
N GLN A 216 -1.41 10.30 24.19
CA GLN A 216 -2.74 10.89 24.27
C GLN A 216 -3.71 9.98 25.04
N HIS A 217 -3.67 8.66 24.80
CA HIS A 217 -4.45 7.69 25.56
C HIS A 217 -4.07 7.70 27.04
N ARG A 218 -2.77 7.72 27.37
CA ARG A 218 -2.30 7.82 28.76
C ARG A 218 -2.74 9.12 29.42
N GLN A 219 -2.71 10.24 28.73
CA GLN A 219 -3.19 11.53 29.26
C GLN A 219 -4.69 11.53 29.50
N THR A 220 -5.49 10.98 28.58
CA THR A 220 -6.94 10.84 28.76
C THR A 220 -7.27 9.92 29.94
N VAL A 221 -6.59 8.77 30.05
CA VAL A 221 -6.77 7.85 31.17
C VAL A 221 -6.33 8.49 32.48
N ALA A 222 -5.19 9.17 32.52
CA ALA A 222 -4.71 9.87 33.73
C ALA A 222 -5.68 10.98 34.16
N ALA A 223 -6.19 11.78 33.22
CA ALA A 223 -7.17 12.83 33.51
C ALA A 223 -8.51 12.25 34.00
N LEU A 224 -8.93 11.10 33.48
CA LEU A 224 -10.11 10.39 33.96
C LEU A 224 -9.87 9.81 35.36
N VAL A 225 -8.72 9.17 35.59
CA VAL A 225 -8.34 8.62 36.88
C VAL A 225 -8.25 9.75 37.92
N GLU A 226 -7.58 10.86 37.63
CA GLU A 226 -7.44 12.01 38.53
C GLU A 226 -8.80 12.64 38.88
N LYS A 227 -9.71 12.74 37.91
CA LYS A 227 -11.08 13.22 38.15
C LYS A 227 -11.95 12.24 38.95
N LEU A 228 -11.68 10.94 38.84
CA LEU A 228 -12.40 9.89 39.56
C LEU A 228 -11.86 9.73 41.01
N ASP A 229 -10.55 9.92 41.24
CA ASP A 229 -9.88 9.56 42.51
C ASP A 229 -10.27 10.46 43.69
N ALA A 230 -10.49 11.76 43.48
CA ALA A 230 -10.60 12.70 44.61
C ALA A 230 -11.98 12.76 45.29
N ASN A 231 -13.08 12.55 44.55
CA ASN A 231 -14.45 12.70 45.08
C ASN A 231 -15.28 11.41 45.01
N GLN A 232 -14.87 10.39 44.26
CA GLN A 232 -15.68 9.16 44.10
C GLN A 232 -15.21 8.00 44.98
N VAL A 233 -13.94 7.95 45.41
CA VAL A 233 -13.48 6.91 46.35
C VAL A 233 -14.18 7.05 47.70
N GLU A 234 -14.29 8.28 48.23
CA GLU A 234 -15.01 8.56 49.48
C GLU A 234 -16.51 8.28 49.36
N LEU A 235 -17.10 8.58 48.19
CA LEU A 235 -18.53 8.41 47.94
C LEU A 235 -18.90 6.93 47.70
N VAL A 236 -18.04 6.17 47.03
CA VAL A 236 -18.20 4.72 46.79
C VAL A 236 -17.97 3.92 48.07
N ASP A 237 -16.99 4.27 48.91
CA ASP A 237 -16.81 3.64 50.23
C ASP A 237 -18.03 3.91 51.13
N LEU A 238 -18.59 5.13 51.11
CA LEU A 238 -19.80 5.48 51.86
C LEU A 238 -21.04 4.69 51.38
N LEU A 239 -21.12 4.39 50.08
CA LEU A 239 -22.21 3.62 49.48
C LEU A 239 -22.09 2.12 49.71
N LEU A 240 -20.88 1.59 49.74
CA LEU A 240 -20.62 0.20 50.12
C LEU A 240 -20.97 -0.02 51.60
N ASP A 241 -20.64 0.94 52.47
CA ASP A 241 -21.06 0.92 53.89
C ASP A 241 -22.59 1.09 54.08
N ALA A 242 -23.24 1.91 53.25
CA ALA A 242 -24.70 2.11 53.29
C ALA A 242 -25.50 0.94 52.70
N HIS A 243 -24.93 0.20 51.74
CA HIS A 243 -25.51 -1.01 51.18
C HIS A 243 -25.53 -2.15 52.22
N ASP A 244 -24.43 -2.32 52.97
CA ASP A 244 -24.34 -3.27 54.08
C ASP A 244 -25.39 -2.96 55.18
N GLN A 245 -25.99 -1.76 55.18
CA GLN A 245 -27.05 -1.31 56.09
C GLN A 245 -28.45 -1.20 55.47
N GLN A 246 -28.66 -1.61 54.20
CA GLN A 246 -29.93 -1.54 53.44
C GLN A 246 -30.61 -0.16 53.37
N GLN A 247 -29.88 0.93 53.60
CA GLN A 247 -30.41 2.29 53.58
C GLN A 247 -29.64 3.18 52.61
N ILE A 248 -29.71 2.88 51.32
CA ILE A 248 -29.36 3.91 50.33
C ILE A 248 -30.51 4.90 50.33
N ALA A 249 -30.33 6.04 51.01
CA ALA A 249 -31.28 7.14 50.94
C ALA A 249 -31.34 7.61 49.48
N GLN A 250 -32.53 7.62 48.88
CA GLN A 250 -32.80 8.01 47.49
C GLN A 250 -32.00 9.24 47.01
N TRP A 251 -31.82 10.22 47.89
CA TRP A 251 -31.03 11.43 47.65
C TRP A 251 -29.54 11.16 47.29
N GLN A 252 -28.90 10.16 47.91
CA GLN A 252 -27.49 9.81 47.65
C GLN A 252 -27.32 9.14 46.29
N ALA A 253 -28.30 8.33 45.88
CA ALA A 253 -28.30 7.71 44.56
C ALA A 253 -28.57 8.72 43.43
N GLU A 254 -29.38 9.74 43.70
CA GLU A 254 -29.58 10.88 42.80
C GLU A 254 -28.31 11.74 42.67
N GLN A 255 -27.52 11.91 43.75
CA GLN A 255 -26.22 12.58 43.68
C GLN A 255 -25.19 11.83 42.83
N LEU A 256 -25.10 10.50 42.99
CA LEU A 256 -24.27 9.67 42.11
C LEU A 256 -24.63 9.82 40.64
N LEU A 257 -25.94 9.80 40.36
CA LEU A 257 -26.43 9.96 39.00
C LEU A 257 -26.03 11.32 38.41
N LEU A 258 -26.06 12.37 39.22
CA LEU A 258 -25.63 13.69 38.81
C LEU A 258 -24.12 13.74 38.50
N LEU A 259 -23.30 13.09 39.33
CA LEU A 259 -21.85 13.01 39.12
C LEU A 259 -21.49 12.18 37.88
N THR A 260 -22.17 11.06 37.64
CA THR A 260 -21.96 10.25 36.44
C THR A 260 -22.42 10.96 35.18
N GLN A 261 -23.55 11.68 35.24
CA GLN A 261 -24.00 12.54 34.13
C GLN A 261 -22.99 13.64 33.82
N GLN A 262 -22.44 14.32 34.85
CA GLN A 262 -21.43 15.35 34.65
C GLN A 262 -20.14 14.77 34.05
N ALA A 263 -19.68 13.61 34.52
CA ALA A 263 -18.51 12.93 33.97
C ALA A 263 -18.71 12.52 32.50
N LEU A 264 -19.91 12.06 32.13
CA LEU A 264 -20.25 11.72 30.75
C LEU A 264 -20.34 12.95 29.84
N VAL A 265 -20.82 14.09 30.34
CA VAL A 265 -20.82 15.36 29.59
C VAL A 265 -19.38 15.86 29.37
N ASP A 266 -18.53 15.80 30.39
CA ASP A 266 -17.12 16.16 30.29
C ASP A 266 -16.38 15.27 29.28
N LEU A 267 -16.64 13.95 29.31
CA LEU A 267 -16.11 12.98 28.35
C LEU A 267 -16.57 13.28 26.92
N HIS A 268 -17.87 13.53 26.72
CA HIS A 268 -18.39 13.90 25.41
C HIS A 268 -17.71 15.17 24.86
N ASN A 269 -17.51 16.18 25.71
CA ASN A 269 -16.83 17.42 25.34
C ASN A 269 -15.36 17.20 24.97
N LEU A 270 -14.66 16.30 25.67
CA LEU A 270 -13.28 15.92 25.37
C LEU A 270 -13.15 15.10 24.09
N CYS A 271 -14.17 14.32 23.74
CA CYS A 271 -14.21 13.47 22.55
C CYS A 271 -14.88 14.16 21.33
N GLN A 272 -15.18 15.46 21.38
CA GLN A 272 -15.78 16.17 20.25
C GLN A 272 -14.91 16.08 18.99
N GLY A 273 -15.53 15.62 17.88
CA GLY A 273 -14.86 15.41 16.60
C GLY A 273 -14.34 13.97 16.37
N GLN A 274 -14.50 13.07 17.34
CA GLN A 274 -14.22 11.64 17.18
C GLN A 274 -15.50 10.87 16.79
N PRO A 275 -15.40 9.75 16.02
CA PRO A 275 -16.55 8.94 15.62
C PRO A 275 -17.33 8.33 16.80
N GLU A 276 -16.70 8.23 17.97
CA GLU A 276 -17.31 7.71 19.19
C GLU A 276 -18.20 8.75 19.91
N ALA A 277 -18.13 10.04 19.54
CA ALA A 277 -18.90 11.11 20.17
C ALA A 277 -20.42 10.90 20.07
N GLU A 278 -20.90 10.28 18.98
CA GLU A 278 -22.31 9.95 18.78
C GLU A 278 -22.83 8.90 19.78
N GLN A 279 -21.98 7.96 20.18
CA GLN A 279 -22.33 6.92 21.15
C GLN A 279 -22.50 7.52 22.55
N TRP A 280 -21.60 8.42 22.95
CA TRP A 280 -21.69 9.14 24.23
C TRP A 280 -22.92 10.05 24.30
N GLN A 281 -23.29 10.69 23.18
CA GLN A 281 -24.50 11.50 23.11
C GLN A 281 -25.77 10.64 23.25
N ALA A 282 -25.80 9.44 22.67
CA ALA A 282 -26.92 8.51 22.81
C ALA A 282 -27.13 8.08 24.28
N VAL A 283 -26.05 7.85 25.02
CA VAL A 283 -26.10 7.55 26.46
C VAL A 283 -26.63 8.74 27.27
N LEU A 284 -26.12 9.95 27.01
CA LEU A 284 -26.61 11.15 27.70
C LEU A 284 -28.11 11.36 27.46
N ASN A 285 -28.58 11.12 26.24
CA ASN A 285 -30.00 11.21 25.89
C ASN A 285 -30.84 10.15 26.63
N LEU A 286 -30.32 8.93 26.83
CA LEU A 286 -31.00 7.88 27.61
C LEU A 286 -31.12 8.26 29.10
N LEU A 287 -30.11 8.92 29.67
CA LEU A 287 -30.12 9.33 31.08
C LEU A 287 -31.04 10.52 31.37
N GLN A 288 -31.36 11.30 30.34
CA GLN A 288 -32.30 12.41 30.40
C GLN A 288 -33.78 11.96 30.36
N GLN A 289 -34.07 10.70 30.01
CA GLN A 289 -35.45 10.18 30.01
C GLN A 289 -36.04 10.08 31.43
N GLU A 290 -37.36 10.12 31.56
CA GLU A 290 -38.07 9.92 32.83
C GLU A 290 -38.04 8.44 33.24
N ALA A 291 -36.93 8.03 33.86
CA ALA A 291 -36.74 6.70 34.43
C ALA A 291 -36.42 6.81 35.94
N SER A 292 -36.68 5.74 36.71
CA SER A 292 -36.29 5.74 38.12
C SER A 292 -34.78 5.79 38.27
N TRP A 293 -34.26 6.40 39.35
CA TRP A 293 -32.82 6.52 39.60
C TRP A 293 -32.09 5.15 39.56
N GLN A 294 -32.78 4.08 39.96
CA GLN A 294 -32.27 2.70 39.92
C GLN A 294 -32.05 2.21 38.49
N GLN A 295 -32.98 2.52 37.58
CA GLN A 295 -32.86 2.18 36.16
C GLN A 295 -31.76 3.00 35.49
N LYS A 296 -31.68 4.29 35.80
CA LYS A 296 -30.64 5.17 35.26
C LYS A 296 -29.25 4.74 35.73
N LEU A 297 -29.08 4.37 37.02
CA LEU A 297 -27.82 3.81 37.51
C LEU A 297 -27.46 2.49 36.82
N LYS A 298 -28.45 1.59 36.63
CA LYS A 298 -28.25 0.33 35.92
C LYS A 298 -27.77 0.53 34.47
N TRP A 299 -28.18 1.62 33.83
CA TRP A 299 -27.70 2.00 32.49
C TRP A 299 -26.29 2.58 32.52
N THR A 300 -25.91 3.34 33.55
CA THR A 300 -24.57 3.94 33.66
C THR A 300 -23.47 2.97 34.08
N VAL A 301 -23.79 1.95 34.88
CA VAL A 301 -22.80 0.97 35.40
C VAL A 301 -22.01 0.26 34.29
N PRO A 302 -22.62 -0.25 33.21
CA PRO A 302 -21.86 -0.87 32.11
C PRO A 302 -21.11 0.13 31.22
N ILE A 303 -21.34 1.43 31.37
CA ILE A 303 -20.82 2.47 30.48
C ILE A 303 -19.49 3.05 30.98
N ILE A 304 -19.08 2.76 32.22
CA ILE A 304 -17.73 3.08 32.72
C ILE A 304 -16.76 2.04 32.15
N PRO A 305 -16.06 2.31 31.04
CA PRO A 305 -15.19 1.32 30.42
C PRO A 305 -13.88 1.37 31.21
N GLY A 306 -13.65 0.37 32.06
CA GLY A 306 -12.40 0.25 32.82
C GLY A 306 -12.49 -0.55 34.12
N ILE A 307 -13.67 -0.69 34.73
CA ILE A 307 -13.79 -1.42 36.01
C ILE A 307 -14.43 -2.81 35.84
N LEU A 308 -15.24 -3.04 34.80
CA LEU A 308 -16.05 -4.25 34.71
C LEU A 308 -15.88 -4.93 33.35
N ALA A 309 -14.81 -5.69 33.20
CA ALA A 309 -14.85 -6.82 32.28
C ALA A 309 -15.77 -7.87 32.90
N PHE A 310 -17.06 -7.92 32.56
CA PHE A 310 -17.84 -9.15 32.72
C PHE A 310 -19.11 -9.17 31.85
N GLU A 311 -19.15 -10.14 30.94
CA GLU A 311 -20.38 -10.64 30.31
C GLU A 311 -21.20 -11.43 31.34
N SER A 312 -22.52 -11.21 31.40
CA SER A 312 -23.58 -12.26 31.42
C SER A 312 -24.82 -11.91 32.26
N GLU A 313 -25.93 -12.51 31.82
CA GLU A 313 -27.33 -12.24 32.12
C GLU A 313 -27.86 -12.80 33.46
N THR A 314 -27.24 -12.56 34.60
CA THR A 314 -27.86 -12.88 35.91
C THR A 314 -27.49 -11.87 37.00
N ALA A 315 -28.29 -10.81 37.08
CA ALA A 315 -28.02 -9.59 37.85
C ALA A 315 -28.28 -9.67 39.37
N VAL A 316 -27.89 -10.73 40.08
CA VAL A 316 -28.08 -10.78 41.55
C VAL A 316 -26.80 -11.09 42.36
N ASP A 317 -25.76 -11.71 41.78
CA ASP A 317 -24.52 -12.05 42.51
C ASP A 317 -23.29 -11.19 42.14
N VAL A 318 -23.49 -10.01 41.58
CA VAL A 318 -22.39 -9.18 41.03
C VAL A 318 -21.66 -8.36 42.12
N ILE A 319 -22.32 -8.07 43.25
CA ILE A 319 -21.79 -7.16 44.29
C ILE A 319 -20.51 -7.71 44.98
N PRO A 320 -20.41 -9.01 45.34
CA PRO A 320 -19.17 -9.55 45.91
C PRO A 320 -17.99 -9.49 44.93
N ALA A 321 -18.23 -9.75 43.64
CA ALA A 321 -17.21 -9.66 42.60
C ALA A 321 -16.73 -8.21 42.39
N LEU A 322 -17.66 -7.26 42.40
CA LEU A 322 -17.41 -5.81 42.36
C LEU A 322 -16.57 -5.34 43.57
N LYS A 323 -16.94 -5.77 44.78
CA LYS A 323 -16.21 -5.44 46.01
C LYS A 323 -14.76 -5.94 45.95
N GLN A 324 -14.54 -7.13 45.39
CA GLN A 324 -13.20 -7.73 45.28
C GLN A 324 -12.35 -7.11 44.16
N THR A 325 -12.94 -6.78 43.01
CA THR A 325 -12.23 -6.06 41.93
C THR A 325 -11.87 -4.63 42.35
N TRP A 326 -12.77 -3.95 43.06
CA TRP A 326 -12.52 -2.64 43.64
C TRP A 326 -11.39 -2.67 44.68
N GLN A 327 -11.41 -3.63 45.61
CA GLN A 327 -10.33 -3.81 46.58
C GLN A 327 -8.97 -4.06 45.91
N ASN A 328 -8.93 -4.83 44.82
CA ASN A 328 -7.70 -5.06 44.06
C ASN A 328 -7.18 -3.77 43.40
N LEU A 329 -8.09 -2.94 42.89
CA LEU A 329 -7.75 -1.67 42.24
C LEU A 329 -7.28 -0.62 43.26
N VAL A 330 -7.97 -0.47 44.39
CA VAL A 330 -7.55 0.38 45.52
C VAL A 330 -6.20 -0.06 46.08
N ASN A 331 -5.96 -1.37 46.22
CA ASN A 331 -4.66 -1.90 46.65
C ASN A 331 -3.56 -1.64 45.62
N HIS A 332 -3.90 -1.57 44.34
CA HIS A 332 -2.94 -1.26 43.28
C HIS A 332 -2.56 0.22 43.30
N LEU A 333 -3.54 1.12 43.45
CA LEU A 333 -3.35 2.58 43.52
C LEU A 333 -2.64 3.02 44.81
N ARG A 334 -2.83 2.33 45.94
CA ARG A 334 -2.09 2.61 47.18
C ARG A 334 -0.63 2.15 47.17
N ARG A 335 -0.24 1.34 46.18
CA ARG A 335 1.13 0.80 46.05
C ARG A 335 1.95 1.50 44.97
N SER A 336 1.32 2.30 44.11
CA SER A 336 1.94 3.20 43.13
C SER A 336 2.14 4.59 43.73
#